data_AF-A0A7C5WNK3-F1
#
_entry.id   AF-A0A7C5WNK3-F1
#
_cell.length_a   1.000
_cell.length_b   1.000
_cell.length_c   1.000
_cell.angle_alpha   90.00
_cell.angle_beta   90.00
_cell.angle_gamma   90.00
#
_symmetry.space_group_name_H-M   'P 1'
#
loop_
_entity.id
_entity.type
_entity.pdbx_description
1 polymer ?
#
loop_
_entity_poly.entity_id
_entity_poly.type
_entity_poly.pdbx_seq_one_letter_code
_entity_poly.pdbx_strand_id
1 'polypeptide(L)'
;MSATGRGKGSSVWVPFEFKEKIVEFSKRYGKPQWKILLEAMSLYEATLRRPKVKEELPIVDKVLWYIEKLCMSIGALKETPSEANLEKTLKTIKQIRDRLLVDTSILERAVGDYVRQASNAPADPALRHSVLDEVTMEVNMALKSVLIEITYKYILKEEAGGVTSGESN
;
A
#
# COMPACT_ATOMS: atom_id res chain seq x y z
N MET A 1 36.22 -1.98 38.55
CA MET A 1 36.44 -1.21 37.31
C MET A 1 36.68 -2.21 36.19
N SER A 2 35.67 -2.47 35.35
CA SER A 2 35.73 -3.47 34.28
C SER A 2 36.27 -2.81 33.00
N ALA A 3 37.42 -3.28 32.52
CA ALA A 3 38.01 -2.83 31.27
C ALA A 3 37.22 -3.45 30.10
N THR A 4 36.45 -2.61 29.41
CA THR A 4 35.77 -2.95 28.16
C THR A 4 36.80 -3.32 27.10
N GLY A 5 36.70 -4.55 26.57
CA GLY A 5 37.58 -5.08 25.54
C GLY A 5 37.54 -4.21 24.28
N ARG A 6 38.65 -3.54 23.95
CA ARG A 6 38.82 -2.90 22.65
C ARG A 6 38.99 -4.02 21.61
N GLY A 7 38.04 -4.12 20.67
CA GLY A 7 38.17 -5.02 19.54
C GLY A 7 39.49 -4.78 18.80
N LYS A 8 40.18 -5.85 18.43
CA LYS A 8 41.46 -5.79 17.71
C LYS A 8 41.20 -5.29 16.28
N GLY A 9 41.78 -4.14 15.92
CA GLY A 9 41.68 -3.61 14.57
C GLY A 9 42.51 -4.42 13.56
N SER A 10 42.07 -4.44 12.31
CA SER A 10 42.79 -5.03 11.16
C SER A 10 42.93 -4.01 10.03
N SER A 11 43.89 -4.23 9.12
CA SER A 11 44.10 -3.39 7.94
C SER A 11 43.54 -4.06 6.70
N VAL A 12 42.98 -3.24 5.80
CA VAL A 12 42.55 -3.67 4.46
C VAL A 12 43.37 -2.89 3.45
N TRP A 13 43.92 -3.59 2.46
CA TRP A 13 44.61 -2.93 1.35
C TRP A 13 43.58 -2.32 0.40
N VAL A 14 43.80 -1.06 0.02
CA VAL A 14 42.96 -0.34 -0.95
C VAL A 14 43.83 0.53 -1.86
N PRO A 15 43.40 0.79 -3.12
CA PRO A 15 44.07 1.73 -4.00
C PRO A 15 44.19 3.13 -3.39
N PHE A 16 45.23 3.86 -3.78
CA PHE A 16 45.51 5.20 -3.25
C PHE A 16 44.34 6.18 -3.46
N GLU A 17 43.79 6.21 -4.67
CA GLU A 17 42.63 7.04 -5.04
C GLU A 17 41.40 6.76 -4.16
N PHE A 18 41.20 5.51 -3.77
CA PHE A 18 40.10 5.12 -2.89
C PHE A 18 40.32 5.62 -1.46
N LYS A 19 41.56 5.53 -0.97
CA LYS A 19 41.94 6.06 0.34
C LYS A 19 41.73 7.57 0.41
N GLU A 20 42.07 8.32 -0.65
CA GLU A 20 41.84 9.77 -0.72
C GLU A 20 40.36 10.12 -0.58
N LYS A 21 39.48 9.41 -1.31
CA LYS A 21 38.03 9.60 -1.19
C LYS A 21 37.51 9.32 0.23
N ILE A 22 38.00 8.27 0.89
CA ILE A 22 37.61 7.97 2.28
C ILE A 22 38.05 9.11 3.22
N VAL A 23 39.26 9.64 3.03
CA VAL A 23 39.77 10.78 3.81
C VAL A 23 38.90 12.02 3.59
N GLU A 24 38.53 12.31 2.34
CA GLU A 24 37.63 13.41 1.99
C GLU A 24 36.28 13.28 2.70
N PHE A 25 35.64 12.10 2.62
CA PHE A 25 34.38 11.85 3.31
C PHE A 25 34.49 11.91 4.83
N SER A 26 35.59 11.39 5.39
CA SER A 26 35.85 11.47 6.82
C SER A 26 35.93 12.92 7.30
N LYS A 27 36.62 13.80 6.54
CA LYS A 27 36.68 15.24 6.83
C LYS A 27 35.33 15.93 6.67
N ARG A 28 34.62 15.65 5.57
CA ARG A 28 33.33 16.27 5.24
C ARG A 28 32.25 15.96 6.27
N TYR A 29 32.22 14.74 6.79
CA TYR A 29 31.18 14.27 7.71
C TYR A 29 31.64 14.19 9.17
N GLY A 30 32.90 14.51 9.48
CA GLY A 30 33.44 14.47 10.84
C GLY A 30 33.43 13.07 11.47
N LYS A 31 33.47 12.01 10.65
CA LYS A 31 33.39 10.61 11.11
C LYS A 31 34.70 9.87 10.89
N PRO A 32 35.07 8.92 11.76
CA PRO A 32 36.19 8.02 11.52
C PRO A 32 36.01 7.21 10.22
N GLN A 33 37.11 6.97 9.51
CA GLN A 33 37.12 6.31 8.19
C GLN A 33 36.43 4.94 8.19
N TRP A 34 36.64 4.12 9.24
CA TRP A 34 36.01 2.81 9.35
C TRP A 34 34.47 2.90 9.43
N LYS A 35 33.93 3.97 10.03
CA LYS A 35 32.49 4.17 10.18
C LYS A 35 31.85 4.57 8.85
N ILE A 36 32.55 5.39 8.06
CA ILE A 36 32.15 5.72 6.68
C ILE A 36 32.08 4.45 5.83
N LEU A 37 33.11 3.59 5.92
CA LEU A 37 33.13 2.33 5.20
C LEU A 37 32.02 1.38 5.64
N LEU A 38 31.77 1.28 6.95
CA LEU A 38 30.70 0.45 7.48
C LEU A 38 29.33 0.93 6.99
N GLU A 39 29.05 2.24 7.04
CA GLU A 39 27.80 2.82 6.53
C GLU A 39 27.64 2.59 5.03
N ALA A 40 28.73 2.71 4.25
CA ALA A 40 28.71 2.44 2.82
C ALA A 40 28.44 0.96 2.50
N MET A 41 29.05 0.04 3.26
CA MET A 41 28.80 -1.40 3.13
C MET A 41 27.37 -1.75 3.55
N SER A 42 26.86 -1.19 4.65
CA SER A 42 25.46 -1.37 5.05
C SER A 42 24.50 -0.89 3.96
N LEU A 43 24.78 0.24 3.31
CA LEU A 43 23.98 0.74 2.20
C LEU A 43 24.06 -0.18 0.98
N TYR A 44 25.26 -0.65 0.65
CA TYR A 44 25.49 -1.59 -0.45
C TYR A 44 24.80 -2.93 -0.22
N GLU A 45 24.87 -3.49 1.00
CA GLU A 45 24.13 -4.68 1.41
C GLU A 45 22.62 -4.44 1.39
N ALA A 46 22.14 -3.27 1.85
CA ALA A 46 20.74 -2.93 1.79
C ALA A 46 20.23 -2.82 0.34
N THR A 47 21.06 -2.33 -0.58
CA THR A 47 20.72 -2.28 -2.01
C THR A 47 20.82 -3.65 -2.69
N LEU A 48 21.79 -4.49 -2.32
CA LEU A 48 21.94 -5.87 -2.83
C LEU A 48 20.98 -6.89 -2.21
N ARG A 49 20.46 -6.67 -1.01
CA ARG A 49 19.35 -7.46 -0.44
C ARG A 49 17.99 -7.01 -0.97
N ARG A 50 17.88 -5.79 -1.52
CA ARG A 50 16.65 -5.23 -2.13
C ARG A 50 16.53 -5.26 -3.67
N PRO A 51 17.24 -6.08 -4.47
CA PRO A 51 16.99 -6.15 -5.91
C PRO A 51 15.70 -6.93 -6.22
N LYS A 52 15.16 -7.72 -5.27
CA LYS A 52 13.85 -8.40 -5.42
C LYS A 52 12.63 -7.49 -5.19
N VAL A 53 12.83 -6.29 -4.64
CA VAL A 53 11.73 -5.34 -4.32
C VAL A 53 11.29 -4.55 -5.57
N LYS A 54 11.89 -4.79 -6.74
CA LYS A 54 11.46 -4.19 -8.02
C LYS A 54 10.54 -5.08 -8.86
N GLU A 55 10.34 -6.35 -8.50
CA GLU A 55 9.41 -7.25 -9.20
C GLU A 55 8.01 -7.30 -8.56
N GLU A 56 7.90 -6.92 -7.29
CA GLU A 56 6.63 -6.68 -6.63
C GLU A 56 6.51 -5.18 -6.41
N LEU A 57 5.57 -4.51 -7.07
CA LEU A 57 5.06 -3.23 -6.57
C LEU A 57 4.90 -3.36 -5.05
N PRO A 58 5.29 -2.35 -4.24
CA PRO A 58 4.98 -2.35 -2.82
C PRO A 58 3.54 -2.81 -2.68
N ILE A 59 3.27 -3.83 -1.86
CA ILE A 59 1.92 -4.42 -1.74
C ILE A 59 0.87 -3.32 -1.55
N VAL A 60 1.26 -2.25 -0.84
CA VAL A 60 0.58 -0.96 -0.73
C VAL A 60 0.18 -0.34 -2.08
N ASP A 61 1.09 -0.13 -3.04
CA ASP A 61 0.78 0.46 -4.35
C ASP A 61 -0.22 -0.40 -5.14
N LYS A 62 -0.04 -1.72 -5.11
CA LYS A 62 -0.98 -2.65 -5.74
C LYS A 62 -2.36 -2.54 -5.08
N VAL A 63 -2.41 -2.44 -3.76
CA VAL A 63 -3.66 -2.32 -2.99
C VAL A 63 -4.33 -0.97 -3.26
N LEU A 64 -3.57 0.13 -3.26
CA LEU A 64 -4.05 1.48 -3.59
C LEU A 64 -4.68 1.53 -4.98
N TRP A 65 -4.08 0.87 -5.98
CA TRP A 65 -4.65 0.76 -7.31
C TRP A 65 -6.03 0.09 -7.35
N TYR A 66 -6.25 -0.94 -6.53
CA TYR A 66 -7.57 -1.58 -6.44
C TYR A 66 -8.57 -0.73 -5.66
N ILE A 67 -8.13 -0.04 -4.61
CA ILE A 67 -8.97 0.94 -3.89
C ILE A 67 -9.44 2.03 -4.85
N GLU A 68 -8.52 2.63 -5.60
CA GLU A 68 -8.81 3.69 -6.57
C GLU A 68 -9.79 3.19 -7.65
N LYS A 69 -9.51 2.02 -8.25
CA LYS A 69 -10.40 1.39 -9.23
C LYS A 69 -11.80 1.15 -8.70
N LEU A 70 -11.93 0.70 -7.46
CA LEU A 70 -13.23 0.45 -6.86
C LEU A 70 -14.00 1.76 -6.68
N CYS A 71 -13.36 2.76 -6.10
CA CYS A 71 -13.95 4.08 -5.89
C CYS A 71 -14.39 4.71 -7.21
N MET A 72 -13.55 4.65 -8.26
CA MET A 72 -13.90 5.14 -9.60
C MET A 72 -15.06 4.37 -10.22
N SER A 73 -15.08 3.03 -10.10
CA SER A 73 -16.17 2.21 -10.64
C SER A 73 -17.51 2.54 -9.96
N ILE A 74 -17.51 2.68 -8.63
CA ILE A 74 -18.71 3.06 -7.85
C ILE A 74 -19.15 4.49 -8.18
N GLY A 75 -18.20 5.43 -8.34
CA GLY A 75 -18.50 6.80 -8.75
C GLY A 75 -19.21 6.85 -10.11
N ALA A 76 -18.65 6.17 -11.11
CA ALA A 76 -19.25 6.06 -12.44
C ALA A 76 -20.63 5.37 -12.43
N LEU A 77 -20.82 4.36 -11.58
CA LEU A 77 -22.12 3.70 -11.42
C LEU A 77 -23.17 4.65 -10.83
N LYS A 78 -22.79 5.47 -9.84
CA LYS A 78 -23.70 6.44 -9.22
C LYS A 78 -24.06 7.59 -10.15
N GLU A 79 -23.09 8.04 -10.96
CA GLU A 79 -23.32 9.08 -11.97
C GLU A 79 -24.23 8.57 -13.09
N THR A 80 -23.97 7.37 -13.60
CA THR A 80 -24.76 6.74 -14.67
C THR A 80 -25.08 5.29 -14.32
N PRO A 81 -26.25 5.03 -13.69
CA PRO A 81 -26.69 3.69 -13.30
C PRO A 81 -27.15 2.90 -14.54
N SER A 82 -26.19 2.31 -15.25
CA SER A 82 -26.42 1.51 -16.46
C SER A 82 -25.94 0.08 -16.27
N GLU A 83 -26.51 -0.86 -17.04
CA GLU A 83 -26.09 -2.26 -17.02
C GLU A 83 -24.59 -2.42 -17.34
N ALA A 84 -24.08 -1.63 -18.30
CA ALA A 84 -22.66 -1.61 -18.64
C ALA A 84 -21.76 -1.15 -17.47
N ASN A 85 -22.19 -0.13 -16.70
CA ASN A 85 -21.44 0.32 -15.53
C ASN A 85 -21.57 -0.67 -14.36
N LEU A 86 -22.71 -1.35 -14.23
CA LEU A 86 -22.90 -2.41 -13.25
C LEU A 86 -21.96 -3.58 -13.52
N GLU A 87 -21.89 -4.06 -14.76
CA GLU A 87 -21.00 -5.16 -15.15
C GLU A 87 -19.53 -4.83 -14.86
N LYS A 88 -19.09 -3.63 -15.26
CA LYS A 88 -17.73 -3.14 -14.96
C LYS A 88 -17.46 -3.11 -13.46
N THR A 89 -18.42 -2.60 -12.68
CA THR A 89 -18.31 -2.51 -11.22
C THR A 89 -18.22 -3.89 -10.59
N LEU A 90 -19.09 -4.83 -10.98
CA LEU A 90 -19.05 -6.22 -10.50
C LEU A 90 -17.75 -6.93 -10.88
N LYS A 91 -17.20 -6.65 -12.07
CA LYS A 91 -15.87 -7.15 -12.46
C LYS A 91 -14.77 -6.62 -11.56
N THR A 92 -14.79 -5.33 -11.22
CA THR A 92 -13.84 -4.73 -10.26
C THR A 92 -14.00 -5.33 -8.87
N ILE A 93 -15.25 -5.51 -8.40
CA ILE A 93 -15.54 -6.14 -7.11
C ILE A 93 -15.01 -7.58 -7.07
N LYS A 94 -15.24 -8.37 -8.13
CA LYS A 94 -14.68 -9.72 -8.25
C LYS A 94 -13.15 -9.72 -8.22
N GLN A 95 -12.50 -8.76 -8.88
CA GLN A 95 -11.04 -8.63 -8.81
C GLN A 95 -10.56 -8.38 -7.38
N ILE A 96 -11.28 -7.58 -6.59
CA ILE A 96 -10.94 -7.32 -5.19
C ILE A 96 -11.11 -8.59 -4.35
N ARG A 97 -12.23 -9.28 -4.49
CA ARG A 97 -12.44 -10.57 -3.82
C ARG A 97 -11.34 -11.57 -4.15
N ASP A 98 -11.06 -11.77 -5.43
CA ASP A 98 -10.17 -12.84 -5.87
C ASP A 98 -8.69 -12.50 -5.64
N ARG A 99 -8.30 -11.21 -5.73
CA ARG A 99 -6.89 -10.78 -5.65
C ARG A 99 -6.47 -10.24 -4.29
N LEU A 100 -7.39 -9.62 -3.55
CA LEU A 100 -7.17 -9.11 -2.20
C LEU A 100 -7.81 -9.99 -1.12
N LEU A 101 -8.56 -11.04 -1.52
CA LEU A 101 -9.15 -12.01 -0.59
C LEU A 101 -10.02 -11.33 0.49
N VAL A 102 -10.71 -10.27 0.12
CA VAL A 102 -11.61 -9.49 0.98
C VAL A 102 -13.06 -9.88 0.68
N ASP A 103 -13.91 -9.98 1.70
CA ASP A 103 -15.32 -10.25 1.46
C ASP A 103 -16.00 -9.02 0.86
N THR A 104 -16.58 -9.20 -0.33
CA THR A 104 -17.28 -8.15 -1.07
C THR A 104 -18.77 -8.41 -1.22
N SER A 105 -19.30 -9.46 -0.58
CA SER A 105 -20.70 -9.91 -0.72
C SER A 105 -21.71 -8.79 -0.48
N ILE A 106 -21.50 -8.00 0.58
CA ILE A 106 -22.37 -6.86 0.94
C ILE A 106 -22.33 -5.79 -0.16
N LEU A 107 -21.16 -5.51 -0.72
CA LEU A 107 -21.01 -4.51 -1.77
C LEU A 107 -21.63 -4.97 -3.09
N GLU A 108 -21.48 -6.24 -3.46
CA GLU A 108 -22.12 -6.82 -4.66
C GLU A 108 -23.64 -6.69 -4.61
N ARG A 109 -24.23 -6.94 -3.43
CA ARG A 109 -25.67 -6.77 -3.22
C ARG A 109 -26.09 -5.30 -3.30
N ALA A 110 -25.40 -4.42 -2.57
CA ALA A 110 -25.75 -3.00 -2.51
C ALA A 110 -25.71 -2.33 -3.90
N VAL A 111 -24.70 -2.64 -4.74
CA VAL A 111 -24.65 -2.09 -6.11
C VAL A 111 -25.76 -2.61 -7.00
N GLY A 112 -26.17 -3.87 -6.82
CA GLY A 112 -27.31 -4.46 -7.55
C GLY A 112 -28.63 -3.80 -7.16
N ASP A 113 -28.87 -3.62 -5.86
CA ASP A 113 -30.07 -2.98 -5.33
C ASP A 113 -30.14 -1.50 -5.73
N TYR A 114 -29.00 -0.80 -5.73
CA TYR A 114 -28.89 0.57 -6.21
C TYR A 114 -29.31 0.73 -7.68
N VAL A 115 -28.79 -0.11 -8.58
CA VAL A 115 -29.14 -0.02 -10.01
C VAL A 115 -30.61 -0.34 -10.23
N ARG A 116 -31.15 -1.35 -9.53
CA ARG A 116 -32.58 -1.68 -9.61
C ARG A 116 -33.46 -0.52 -9.18
N GLN A 117 -33.14 0.16 -8.08
CA GLN A 117 -33.88 1.35 -7.67
C GLN A 117 -33.68 2.52 -8.64
N ALA A 118 -32.45 2.76 -9.12
CA ALA A 118 -32.15 3.83 -10.05
C ALA A 118 -32.88 3.69 -11.40
N SER A 119 -33.13 2.45 -11.85
CA SER A 119 -33.95 2.16 -13.03
C SER A 119 -35.43 2.42 -12.82
N ASN A 120 -35.93 2.25 -11.59
CA ASN A 120 -37.34 2.47 -11.23
C ASN A 120 -37.62 3.89 -10.72
N ALA A 121 -36.59 4.72 -10.57
CA ALA A 121 -36.71 6.04 -9.97
C ALA A 121 -37.43 7.03 -10.91
N PRO A 122 -38.21 7.99 -10.36
CA PRO A 122 -38.86 9.03 -11.15
C PRO A 122 -37.88 9.85 -12.00
N ALA A 123 -38.37 10.40 -13.11
CA ALA A 123 -37.59 11.32 -13.94
C ALA A 123 -37.39 12.70 -13.30
N ASP A 124 -38.28 13.08 -12.38
CA ASP A 124 -38.18 14.34 -11.62
C ASP A 124 -36.94 14.30 -10.70
N PRO A 125 -35.98 15.23 -10.85
CA PRO A 125 -34.77 15.27 -10.05
C PRO A 125 -34.99 15.32 -8.53
N ALA A 126 -36.02 16.03 -8.06
CA ALA A 126 -36.25 16.21 -6.62
C ALA A 126 -36.74 14.89 -5.97
N LEU A 127 -37.68 14.21 -6.65
CA LEU A 127 -38.19 12.91 -6.22
C LEU A 127 -37.17 11.79 -6.45
N ARG A 128 -36.36 11.89 -7.50
CA ARG A 128 -35.28 10.94 -7.75
C ARG A 128 -34.24 10.95 -6.64
N HIS A 129 -33.87 12.13 -6.15
CA HIS A 129 -32.90 12.26 -5.06
C HIS A 129 -33.41 11.58 -3.79
N SER A 130 -34.64 11.87 -3.36
CA SER A 130 -35.20 11.29 -2.14
C SER A 130 -35.35 9.77 -2.19
N VAL A 131 -35.70 9.21 -3.35
CA VAL A 131 -35.80 7.75 -3.54
C VAL A 131 -34.43 7.09 -3.51
N LEU A 132 -33.41 7.72 -4.08
CA LEU A 132 -32.08 7.12 -4.18
C LEU A 132 -31.20 7.35 -2.96
N ASP A 133 -31.58 8.20 -2.02
CA ASP A 133 -30.75 8.53 -0.86
C ASP A 133 -30.45 7.31 0.00
N GLU A 134 -31.45 6.49 0.33
CA GLU A 134 -31.27 5.30 1.17
C GLU A 134 -30.32 4.28 0.52
N VAL A 135 -30.54 3.94 -0.75
CA VAL A 135 -29.67 3.01 -1.48
C VAL A 135 -28.29 3.60 -1.77
N THR A 136 -28.18 4.92 -1.93
CA THR A 136 -26.89 5.59 -2.05
C THR A 136 -26.11 5.48 -0.75
N MET A 137 -26.76 5.65 0.39
CA MET A 137 -26.16 5.46 1.70
C MET A 137 -25.72 4.00 1.90
N GLU A 138 -26.54 3.04 1.50
CA GLU A 138 -26.20 1.61 1.57
C GLU A 138 -24.94 1.29 0.75
N VAL A 139 -24.86 1.75 -0.50
CA VAL A 139 -23.66 1.58 -1.35
C VAL A 139 -22.44 2.24 -0.71
N ASN A 140 -22.57 3.45 -0.18
CA ASN A 140 -21.45 4.15 0.46
C ASN A 140 -20.97 3.41 1.71
N MET A 141 -21.89 2.85 2.52
CA MET A 141 -21.55 2.09 3.71
C MET A 141 -20.89 0.75 3.37
N ALA A 142 -21.42 0.04 2.36
CA ALA A 142 -20.82 -1.19 1.86
C ALA A 142 -19.42 -0.94 1.29
N LEU A 143 -19.24 0.12 0.50
CA LEU A 143 -17.95 0.53 -0.02
C LEU A 143 -16.98 0.82 1.12
N LYS A 144 -17.39 1.64 2.08
CA LYS A 144 -16.57 1.98 3.26
C LYS A 144 -16.15 0.73 4.04
N SER A 145 -17.05 -0.24 4.23
CA SER A 145 -16.74 -1.51 4.89
C SER A 145 -15.63 -2.27 4.17
N VAL A 146 -15.75 -2.43 2.85
CA VAL A 146 -14.73 -3.11 2.02
C VAL A 146 -13.38 -2.37 2.08
N LEU A 147 -13.39 -1.04 2.02
CA LEU A 147 -12.16 -0.24 2.11
C LEU A 147 -11.49 -0.36 3.49
N ILE A 148 -12.27 -0.39 4.57
CA ILE A 148 -11.74 -0.62 5.92
C ILE A 148 -11.09 -2.01 6.00
N GLU A 149 -11.72 -3.04 5.45
CA GLU A 149 -11.16 -4.40 5.47
C GLU A 149 -9.86 -4.50 4.66
N ILE A 150 -9.82 -3.91 3.46
CA ILE A 150 -8.59 -3.83 2.64
C ILE A 150 -7.49 -3.11 3.43
N THR A 151 -7.80 -1.97 4.02
CA THR A 151 -6.83 -1.14 4.78
C THR A 151 -6.32 -1.90 6.01
N TYR A 152 -7.21 -2.51 6.78
CA TYR A 152 -6.83 -3.28 7.96
C TYR A 152 -5.92 -4.46 7.60
N LYS A 153 -6.28 -5.19 6.53
CA LYS A 153 -5.59 -6.40 6.11
C LYS A 153 -4.20 -6.15 5.52
N TYR A 154 -4.02 -5.07 4.76
CA TYR A 154 -2.81 -4.84 3.99
C TYR A 154 -1.99 -3.63 4.42
N ILE A 155 -2.58 -2.65 5.09
CA ILE A 155 -1.86 -1.43 5.51
C ILE A 155 -1.49 -1.54 6.99
N LEU A 156 -2.46 -1.81 7.87
CA LEU A 156 -2.19 -1.84 9.31
C LEU A 156 -1.50 -3.14 9.80
N LYS A 157 -1.77 -4.27 9.15
CA LYS A 157 -1.14 -5.55 9.52
C LYS A 157 0.35 -5.61 9.13
N GLU A 158 0.75 -4.94 8.05
CA GLU A 158 2.17 -4.86 7.66
C GLU A 158 2.97 -3.98 8.63
N GLU A 159 2.40 -2.85 9.10
CA GLU A 159 3.03 -2.02 10.12
C GLU A 159 3.25 -2.79 11.44
N ALA A 160 2.28 -3.60 11.86
CA ALA A 160 2.41 -4.44 13.07
C ALA A 160 3.43 -5.58 12.90
N GLY A 161 3.55 -6.17 11.70
CA GLY A 161 4.51 -7.23 11.40
C GLY A 161 5.96 -6.75 11.37
N GLY A 162 6.21 -5.50 10.92
CA GLY A 162 7.54 -4.90 10.84
C GLY A 162 8.21 -4.58 12.18
N VAL A 163 7.44 -4.54 13.28
CA VAL A 163 7.96 -4.24 14.63
C VAL A 163 8.56 -5.48 15.31
N THR A 164 8.17 -6.69 14.91
CA THR A 164 8.57 -7.93 15.62
C THR A 164 9.88 -8.56 15.13
N SER A 165 10.42 -8.14 14.00
CA SER A 165 11.66 -8.71 13.43
C SER A 165 12.96 -8.04 13.89
N GLY A 166 12.90 -7.17 14.91
CA GLY A 166 14.06 -6.42 15.43
C GLY A 166 14.74 -7.02 16.67
N GLU A 167 14.15 -8.03 17.31
CA GLU A 167 14.68 -8.61 18.55
C GLU A 167 14.71 -10.14 18.48
N SER A 168 15.65 -10.71 17.72
CA SER A 168 16.16 -12.06 17.98
C SER A 168 17.44 -12.34 17.17
N ASN A 169 18.58 -11.98 17.76
CA ASN A 169 19.88 -12.69 17.81
C ASN A 169 21.05 -11.71 17.93
#